data_AF-A0A077CUX6-F1
#
_entry.id   AF-A0A077CUX6-F1
#
_cell.length_a   1.000
_cell.length_b   1.000
_cell.length_c   1.000
_cell.angle_alpha   90.00
_cell.angle_beta   90.00
_cell.angle_gamma   90.00
#
_symmetry.space_group_name_H-M   'P 1'
#
loop_
_entity.id
_entity.type
_entity.pdbx_description
1 polymer ?
#
loop_
_entity_poly.entity_id
_entity_poly.type
_entity_poly.pdbx_seq_one_letter_code
_entity_poly.pdbx_strand_id
1 'polypeptide(L)'
;MVTTVNTTESVNNILTLDNPSFCVYLLCACLLVLKMMGVTLLTIYNRFKHKAFICPEDAKWLSGEIVMNDKVERVRRAHQNDLENIPIFLAAAFAYLWTQPYIWLAWVLYLGFTIIRALHTIVYTLIILPQPTRALLWLVGFLITGYMAIHSALHVFIYLIKYT
;
A
#
# COMPACT_ATOMS: atom_id res chain seq x y z
N MET A 1 -34.13 5.72 -30.51
CA MET A 1 -33.85 4.55 -29.64
C MET A 1 -32.70 4.93 -28.73
N VAL A 2 -33.02 5.28 -27.49
CA VAL A 2 -32.03 5.50 -26.43
C VAL A 2 -31.44 4.13 -26.12
N THR A 3 -30.17 3.91 -26.46
CA THR A 3 -29.44 2.71 -26.10
C THR A 3 -29.32 2.66 -24.59
N THR A 4 -30.19 1.88 -23.95
CA THR A 4 -29.98 1.36 -22.61
C THR A 4 -28.77 0.44 -22.68
N VAL A 5 -27.56 1.01 -22.62
CA VAL A 5 -26.36 0.24 -22.35
C VAL A 5 -26.56 -0.33 -20.95
N ASN A 6 -26.77 -1.65 -20.90
CA ASN A 6 -26.97 -2.43 -19.69
C ASN A 6 -25.87 -2.09 -18.68
N THR A 7 -26.21 -1.31 -17.66
CA THR A 7 -25.30 -0.96 -16.56
C THR A 7 -24.74 -2.21 -15.87
N THR A 8 -25.46 -3.34 -15.94
CA THR A 8 -25.03 -4.66 -15.48
C THR A 8 -23.85 -5.26 -16.26
N GLU A 9 -23.74 -5.04 -17.57
CA GLU A 9 -22.59 -5.52 -18.36
C GLU A 9 -21.31 -4.72 -18.03
N SER A 10 -21.44 -3.42 -17.76
CA SER A 10 -20.30 -2.57 -17.42
C SER A 10 -19.69 -2.90 -16.05
N VAL A 11 -20.50 -3.26 -15.04
CA VAL A 11 -20.03 -3.65 -13.71
C VAL A 11 -19.40 -5.05 -13.74
N ASN A 12 -19.98 -5.97 -14.50
CA ASN A 12 -19.45 -7.33 -14.68
C ASN A 12 -18.05 -7.35 -15.33
N ASN A 13 -17.65 -6.29 -16.03
CA ASN A 13 -16.36 -6.18 -16.70
C ASN A 13 -15.27 -5.45 -15.90
N ILE A 14 -15.56 -4.86 -14.74
CA ILE A 14 -14.54 -4.12 -13.97
C ILE A 14 -13.59 -5.07 -13.25
N LEU A 15 -14.13 -6.14 -12.67
CA LEU A 15 -13.41 -7.11 -11.84
C LEU A 15 -12.92 -8.34 -12.64
N THR A 16 -12.82 -8.22 -13.95
CA THR A 16 -12.32 -9.29 -14.84
C THR A 16 -10.89 -9.00 -15.27
N LEU A 17 -10.16 -10.06 -15.63
CA LEU A 17 -8.79 -9.94 -16.15
C LEU A 17 -8.72 -9.25 -17.52
N ASP A 18 -9.87 -9.09 -18.18
CA ASP A 18 -9.99 -8.33 -19.43
C ASP A 18 -9.81 -6.82 -19.19
N ASN A 19 -10.01 -6.35 -17.95
CA ASN A 19 -9.74 -4.97 -17.56
C ASN A 19 -8.26 -4.79 -17.18
N PRO A 20 -7.46 -4.10 -18.03
CA PRO A 20 -6.04 -3.90 -17.76
C PRO A 20 -5.78 -3.11 -16.47
N SER A 21 -6.67 -2.17 -16.10
CA SER A 21 -6.54 -1.40 -14.85
C SER A 21 -6.73 -2.28 -13.62
N PHE A 22 -7.62 -3.27 -13.69
CA PHE A 22 -7.82 -4.24 -12.61
C PHE A 22 -6.63 -5.21 -12.49
N CYS A 23 -6.10 -5.68 -13.62
CA CYS A 23 -4.88 -6.51 -13.63
C CYS A 23 -3.69 -5.82 -12.96
N VAL A 24 -3.49 -4.53 -13.24
CA VAL A 24 -2.41 -3.75 -12.62
C VAL A 24 -2.65 -3.56 -11.13
N TYR A 25 -3.89 -3.29 -10.73
CA TYR A 25 -4.28 -3.22 -9.32
C TYR A 25 -3.95 -4.53 -8.59
N LEU A 26 -4.35 -5.68 -9.14
CA LEU A 26 -4.08 -7.00 -8.54
C LEU A 26 -2.57 -7.27 -8.41
N LEU A 27 -1.81 -6.98 -9.47
CA LEU A 27 -0.36 -7.15 -9.45
C LEU A 27 0.28 -6.28 -8.36
N CYS A 28 -0.11 -5.01 -8.27
CA CYS A 28 0.39 -4.09 -7.23
C CYS A 28 -0.03 -4.54 -5.83
N ALA A 29 -1.26 -5.01 -5.66
CA ALA A 29 -1.75 -5.52 -4.38
C ALA A 29 -0.93 -6.73 -3.91
N CYS A 30 -0.71 -7.71 -4.78
CA CYS A 30 0.12 -8.88 -4.49
C CYS A 30 1.56 -8.47 -4.13
N LEU A 31 2.18 -7.57 -4.91
CA LEU A 31 3.53 -7.09 -4.64
C LEU A 31 3.64 -6.35 -3.29
N LEU A 32 2.66 -5.52 -2.96
CA LEU A 32 2.64 -4.79 -1.68
C LEU A 32 2.45 -5.75 -0.50
N VAL A 33 1.60 -6.76 -0.62
CA VAL A 33 1.43 -7.80 0.42
C VAL A 33 2.72 -8.59 0.60
N LEU A 34 3.34 -9.06 -0.49
CA LEU A 34 4.62 -9.78 -0.45
C LEU A 34 5.72 -8.91 0.19
N LYS A 35 5.76 -7.62 -0.12
CA LYS A 35 6.68 -6.67 0.52
C LYS A 35 6.45 -6.60 2.03
N MET A 36 5.20 -6.48 2.48
CA MET A 36 4.89 -6.42 3.92
C MET A 36 5.31 -7.70 4.64
N MET A 37 5.07 -8.87 4.04
CA MET A 37 5.56 -10.15 4.55
C MET A 37 7.10 -10.16 4.64
N GLY A 38 7.79 -9.65 3.61
CA GLY A 38 9.24 -9.52 3.61
C GLY A 38 9.79 -8.62 4.73
N VAL A 39 9.12 -7.51 5.05
CA VAL A 39 9.50 -6.63 6.17
C VAL A 39 9.30 -7.31 7.52
N THR A 40 8.26 -8.13 7.67
CA THR A 40 8.07 -8.95 8.87
C THR A 40 9.23 -9.93 9.06
N LEU A 41 9.62 -10.64 8.01
CA LEU A 41 10.78 -11.55 8.03
C LEU A 41 12.09 -10.80 8.35
N LEU A 42 12.29 -9.61 7.79
CA LEU A 42 13.45 -8.77 8.10
C LEU A 42 13.47 -8.33 9.57
N THR A 43 12.30 -8.06 10.15
CA THR A 43 12.19 -7.72 11.58
C THR A 43 12.61 -8.91 12.43
N ILE A 44 12.11 -10.10 12.12
CA ILE A 44 12.45 -11.35 12.80
C ILE A 44 13.97 -11.60 12.70
N TYR A 45 14.53 -11.51 11.49
CA TYR A 45 15.97 -11.68 11.26
C TYR A 45 16.81 -10.72 12.14
N ASN A 46 16.43 -9.44 12.21
CA ASN A 46 17.15 -8.48 13.04
C ASN A 46 17.00 -8.75 14.54
N ARG A 47 15.87 -9.29 15.00
CA ARG A 47 15.71 -9.73 16.40
C ARG A 47 16.66 -10.86 16.75
N PHE A 48 16.73 -11.90 15.91
CA PHE A 48 17.66 -13.01 16.11
C PHE A 48 19.12 -12.55 16.03
N LYS A 49 19.47 -11.70 15.06
CA LYS A 49 20.82 -11.17 14.90
C LYS A 49 21.30 -10.32 16.08
N HIS A 50 20.40 -9.52 16.65
CA HIS A 50 20.73 -8.63 17.77
C HIS A 50 20.35 -9.20 19.14
N LYS A 51 19.80 -10.41 19.20
CA LYS A 51 19.27 -11.06 20.42
C LYS A 51 18.38 -10.14 21.27
N ALA A 52 17.66 -9.26 20.59
CA ALA A 52 16.83 -8.22 21.19
C ALA A 52 15.36 -8.60 21.05
N PHE A 53 14.81 -9.15 22.13
CA PHE A 53 13.44 -9.68 22.17
C PHE A 53 12.52 -8.76 22.99
N ILE A 54 11.22 -8.75 22.65
CA ILE A 54 10.21 -8.02 23.42
C ILE A 54 9.69 -8.89 24.56
N CYS A 55 9.54 -10.19 24.27
CA CYS A 55 8.94 -11.15 25.16
C CYS A 55 9.98 -11.85 26.06
N PRO A 56 9.72 -11.98 27.37
CA PRO A 56 10.62 -12.67 28.30
C PRO A 56 10.74 -14.16 28.01
N GLU A 57 9.71 -14.81 27.44
CA GLU A 57 9.76 -16.21 27.01
C GLU A 57 10.77 -16.43 25.88
N ASP A 58 10.76 -15.57 24.87
CA ASP A 58 11.68 -15.63 23.73
C ASP A 58 13.11 -15.32 24.17
N ALA A 59 13.29 -14.34 25.07
CA ALA A 59 14.58 -13.99 25.63
C ALA A 59 15.22 -15.16 26.40
N LYS A 60 14.42 -15.89 27.20
CA LYS A 60 14.89 -17.08 27.92
C LYS A 60 15.20 -18.25 27.00
N TRP A 61 14.36 -18.48 25.99
CA TRP A 61 14.53 -19.62 25.07
C TRP A 61 15.72 -19.43 24.11
N LEU A 62 16.01 -18.18 23.73
CA LEU A 62 17.04 -17.84 22.74
C LEU A 62 18.30 -17.21 23.35
N SER A 63 18.42 -17.24 24.69
CA SER A 63 19.54 -16.62 25.44
C SER A 63 19.79 -15.18 25.00
N GLY A 64 18.72 -14.40 24.87
CA GLY A 64 18.74 -12.99 24.52
C GLY A 64 18.29 -12.09 25.65
N GLU A 65 18.33 -10.79 25.41
CA GLU A 65 17.98 -9.77 26.40
C GLU A 65 16.71 -9.04 26.00
N ILE A 66 15.93 -8.62 27.01
CA ILE A 66 14.74 -7.78 26.82
C ILE A 66 15.22 -6.34 26.68
N VAL A 67 15.84 -6.05 25.53
CA VAL A 67 16.45 -4.74 25.26
C VAL A 67 15.87 -4.15 23.99
N MET A 68 15.54 -2.88 24.09
CA MET A 68 15.10 -2.06 22.97
C MET A 68 16.30 -1.74 22.07
N ASN A 69 16.33 -2.36 20.89
CA ASN A 69 17.39 -2.16 19.91
C ASN A 69 16.92 -1.23 18.79
N ASP A 70 17.62 -0.10 18.62
CA ASP A 70 17.32 0.92 17.61
C ASP A 70 17.16 0.38 16.19
N LYS A 71 17.92 -0.65 15.80
CA LYS A 71 17.84 -1.25 14.46
C LYS A 71 16.57 -2.07 14.28
N VAL A 72 16.19 -2.83 15.29
CA VAL A 72 14.94 -3.62 15.29
C VAL A 72 13.73 -2.68 15.29
N GLU A 73 13.75 -1.65 16.13
CA GLU A 73 12.69 -0.65 16.18
C GLU A 73 12.57 0.17 14.90
N ARG A 74 13.68 0.40 14.19
CA ARG A 74 13.65 1.06 12.89
C ARG A 74 12.87 0.21 11.90
N VAL A 75 13.15 -1.08 11.77
CA VAL A 75 12.38 -1.96 10.88
C VAL A 75 10.91 -2.04 11.32
N ARG A 76 10.64 -2.10 12.64
CA ARG A 76 9.28 -2.07 13.18
C ARG A 76 8.51 -0.80 12.79
N ARG A 77 9.14 0.37 12.86
CA ARG A 77 8.51 1.63 12.45
C ARG A 77 8.25 1.70 10.95
N ALA A 78 9.15 1.14 10.13
CA ALA A 78 8.89 0.99 8.69
C ALA A 78 7.66 0.12 8.44
N HIS A 79 7.57 -1.02 9.13
CA HIS A 79 6.44 -1.93 9.03
C HIS A 79 5.12 -1.31 9.51
N GLN A 80 5.15 -0.56 10.61
CA GLN A 80 3.98 0.17 11.10
C GLN A 80 3.51 1.20 10.07
N ASN A 81 4.42 1.96 9.47
CA ASN A 81 4.06 2.90 8.41
C ASN A 81 3.48 2.19 7.18
N ASP A 82 3.97 1.00 6.83
CA ASP A 82 3.36 0.18 5.77
C ASP A 82 1.94 -0.25 6.13
N LEU A 83 1.70 -0.69 7.36
CA LEU A 83 0.37 -1.08 7.87
C LEU A 83 -0.61 0.10 7.88
N GLU A 84 -0.14 1.31 8.11
CA GLU A 84 -0.99 2.50 8.09
C GLU A 84 -1.33 2.97 6.66
N ASN A 85 -0.42 2.82 5.69
CA ASN A 85 -0.61 3.41 4.36
C ASN A 85 -1.09 2.42 3.29
N ILE A 86 -0.62 1.17 3.30
CA ILE A 86 -0.94 0.19 2.24
C ILE A 86 -2.43 -0.20 2.25
N PRO A 87 -3.06 -0.51 3.39
CA PRO A 87 -4.50 -0.84 3.42
C PRO A 87 -5.38 0.32 2.94
N ILE A 88 -5.02 1.56 3.31
CA ILE A 88 -5.74 2.76 2.85
C ILE A 88 -5.62 2.91 1.33
N PHE A 89 -4.41 2.74 0.79
CA PHE A 89 -4.18 2.74 -0.65
C PHE A 89 -4.98 1.64 -1.35
N LEU A 90 -4.97 0.41 -0.84
CA LEU A 90 -5.71 -0.71 -1.46
C LEU A 90 -7.21 -0.41 -1.52
N ALA A 91 -7.80 0.12 -0.43
CA ALA A 91 -9.20 0.51 -0.41
C ALA A 91 -9.51 1.65 -1.41
N ALA A 92 -8.68 2.69 -1.43
CA ALA A 92 -8.85 3.83 -2.35
C ALA A 92 -8.67 3.44 -3.82
N ALA A 93 -7.64 2.64 -4.13
CA ALA A 93 -7.36 2.14 -5.47
C ALA A 93 -8.46 1.18 -5.94
N PHE A 94 -9.01 0.36 -5.06
CA PHE A 94 -10.15 -0.50 -5.38
C PHE A 94 -11.38 0.33 -5.75
N ALA A 95 -11.72 1.35 -4.94
CA ALA A 95 -12.82 2.28 -5.26
C ALA A 95 -12.58 3.02 -6.59
N TYR A 96 -11.33 3.37 -6.89
CA TYR A 96 -10.95 4.08 -8.11
C TYR A 96 -11.26 3.33 -9.40
N LEU A 97 -11.33 1.99 -9.37
CA LEU A 97 -11.69 1.17 -10.54
C LEU A 97 -13.08 1.49 -11.10
N TRP A 98 -14.03 1.88 -10.23
CA TRP A 98 -15.39 2.25 -10.65
C TRP A 98 -15.47 3.61 -11.34
N THR A 99 -14.40 4.40 -11.30
CA THR A 99 -14.32 5.66 -12.05
C THR A 99 -13.92 5.46 -13.51
N GLN A 100 -13.68 4.19 -13.92
CA GLN A 100 -13.19 3.81 -15.25
C GLN A 100 -12.02 4.70 -15.72
N PRO A 101 -10.92 4.75 -14.94
CA PRO A 101 -9.81 5.64 -15.25
C PRO A 101 -9.12 5.22 -16.54
N TYR A 102 -8.49 6.19 -17.21
CA TYR A 102 -7.60 5.89 -18.33
C TYR A 102 -6.49 4.92 -17.89
N ILE A 103 -6.20 3.93 -18.73
CA ILE A 103 -5.27 2.83 -18.42
C ILE A 103 -3.90 3.37 -17.99
N TRP A 104 -3.34 4.30 -18.77
CA TRP A 104 -2.02 4.87 -18.46
C TRP A 104 -1.98 5.57 -17.09
N LEU A 105 -3.08 6.21 -16.69
CA LEU A 105 -3.18 6.90 -15.41
C LEU A 105 -3.25 5.90 -14.25
N ALA A 106 -4.04 4.84 -14.41
CA ALA A 106 -4.10 3.75 -13.44
C ALA A 106 -2.72 3.10 -13.24
N TRP A 107 -1.98 2.88 -14.34
CA TRP A 107 -0.61 2.36 -14.28
C TRP A 107 0.32 3.27 -13.48
N VAL A 108 0.34 4.57 -13.80
CA VAL A 108 1.20 5.54 -13.11
C VAL A 108 0.87 5.61 -11.62
N LEU A 109 -0.41 5.65 -11.25
CA LEU A 109 -0.82 5.75 -9.85
C LEU A 109 -0.50 4.47 -9.07
N TYR A 110 -0.84 3.29 -9.60
CA TYR A 110 -0.67 2.04 -8.88
C TYR A 110 0.79 1.57 -8.81
N LEU A 111 1.50 1.58 -9.94
CA LEU A 111 2.91 1.24 -9.97
C LEU A 111 3.75 2.31 -9.28
N GLY A 112 3.43 3.60 -9.49
CA GLY A 112 4.09 4.71 -8.83
C GLY A 112 4.01 4.60 -7.31
N PHE A 113 2.81 4.37 -6.76
CA PHE A 113 2.66 4.14 -5.32
C PHE A 113 3.50 2.95 -4.85
N THR A 114 3.43 1.82 -5.56
CA THR A 114 4.17 0.59 -5.20
C THR A 114 5.68 0.83 -5.15
N ILE A 115 6.24 1.50 -6.16
CA ILE A 115 7.67 1.85 -6.23
C ILE A 115 8.04 2.82 -5.11
N ILE A 116 7.25 3.88 -4.88
CA ILE A 116 7.51 4.86 -3.82
C ILE A 116 7.50 4.18 -2.45
N ARG A 117 6.59 3.24 -2.20
CA ARG A 117 6.55 2.48 -0.94
C ARG A 117 7.74 1.54 -0.78
N ALA A 118 8.17 0.89 -1.87
CA ALA A 118 9.39 0.08 -1.85
C ALA A 118 10.62 0.94 -1.52
N LEU A 119 10.78 2.09 -2.20
CA LEU A 119 11.84 3.06 -1.94
C LEU A 119 11.79 3.61 -0.52
N HIS A 120 10.62 3.99 -0.01
CA HIS A 120 10.44 4.45 1.36
C HIS A 120 10.93 3.39 2.35
N THR A 121 10.60 2.12 2.12
CA THR A 121 11.05 1.02 2.97
C THR A 121 12.57 0.86 2.93
N ILE A 122 13.18 0.86 1.74
CA ILE A 122 14.63 0.73 1.54
C ILE A 122 15.38 1.87 2.22
N VAL A 123 14.93 3.11 2.04
CA VAL A 123 15.52 4.31 2.69
C VAL A 123 15.28 4.30 4.20
N TYR A 124 14.23 3.64 4.68
CA TYR A 124 14.00 3.54 6.12
C TYR A 124 14.88 2.47 6.78
N THR A 125 15.11 1.34 6.11
CA THR A 125 15.72 0.14 6.72
C THR A 125 17.17 -0.11 6.31
N LEU A 126 17.52 0.11 5.04
CA LEU A 126 18.83 -0.27 4.48
C LEU A 126 19.78 0.93 4.36
N ILE A 127 19.31 2.04 3.78
CA ILE A 127 20.13 3.23 3.50
C ILE A 127 19.64 4.35 4.40
N ILE A 128 20.36 4.60 5.51
CA ILE A 128 20.00 5.65 6.47
C ILE A 128 20.25 7.02 5.84
N LEU A 129 19.29 7.50 5.04
CA LEU A 129 19.34 8.85 4.50
C LEU A 129 18.87 9.86 5.56
N PRO A 130 19.47 11.06 5.59
CA PRO A 130 18.99 12.14 6.43
C PRO A 130 17.54 12.51 6.07
N GLN A 131 16.82 13.07 7.04
CA GLN A 131 15.59 13.81 6.74
C GLN A 131 15.96 14.92 5.74
N PRO A 132 15.21 15.19 4.65
CA PRO A 132 13.75 15.07 4.49
C PRO A 132 13.26 13.96 3.54
N THR A 133 14.14 13.12 3.00
CA THR A 133 13.81 12.16 1.94
C THR A 133 12.66 11.22 2.30
N ARG A 134 12.61 10.77 3.57
CA ARG A 134 11.54 9.90 4.08
C ARG A 134 10.17 10.59 4.08
N ALA A 135 10.13 11.83 4.56
CA ALA A 135 8.90 12.62 4.62
C ALA A 135 8.37 12.93 3.22
N LEU A 136 9.27 13.22 2.27
CA LEU A 136 8.88 13.47 0.88
C LEU A 136 8.29 12.21 0.22
N LEU A 137 8.93 11.04 0.37
CA LEU A 137 8.41 9.79 -0.15
C LEU A 137 7.05 9.41 0.46
N TRP A 138 6.88 9.65 1.77
CA TRP A 138 5.60 9.46 2.43
C TRP A 138 4.53 10.42 1.88
N LEU A 139 4.87 11.70 1.69
CA LEU A 139 3.97 12.72 1.16
C LEU A 139 3.48 12.37 -0.25
N VAL A 140 4.36 11.92 -1.14
CA VAL A 140 3.95 11.54 -2.50
C VAL A 140 2.96 10.37 -2.46
N GLY A 141 3.22 9.35 -1.62
CA GLY A 141 2.28 8.24 -1.43
C GLY A 141 0.93 8.71 -0.86
N PHE A 142 0.95 9.64 0.08
CA PHE A 142 -0.25 10.24 0.66
C PHE A 142 -1.08 11.00 -0.39
N LEU A 143 -0.43 11.79 -1.24
CA LEU A 143 -1.10 12.54 -2.31
C LEU A 143 -1.73 11.62 -3.36
N ILE A 144 -1.05 10.54 -3.75
CA ILE A 144 -1.61 9.55 -4.70
C ILE A 144 -2.89 8.92 -4.13
N THR A 145 -2.84 8.47 -2.88
CA THR A 145 -4.01 7.86 -2.22
C THR A 145 -5.14 8.87 -2.05
N GLY A 146 -4.82 10.10 -1.64
CA GLY A 146 -5.80 11.18 -1.49
C GLY A 146 -6.49 11.53 -2.81
N TYR A 147 -5.73 11.64 -3.90
CA TYR A 147 -6.27 11.88 -5.24
C TYR A 147 -7.29 10.81 -5.64
N MET A 148 -6.93 9.52 -5.51
CA MET A 148 -7.83 8.42 -5.87
C MET A 148 -9.10 8.41 -5.00
N ALA A 149 -8.96 8.64 -3.70
CA ALA A 149 -10.10 8.66 -2.77
C ALA A 149 -11.06 9.81 -3.09
N ILE A 150 -10.55 11.04 -3.27
CA ILE A 150 -11.36 12.22 -3.59
C ILE A 150 -12.05 12.04 -4.94
N HIS A 151 -11.31 11.60 -5.97
CA HIS A 151 -11.88 11.39 -7.29
C HIS A 151 -12.99 10.35 -7.28
N SER A 152 -12.79 9.23 -6.58
CA SER A 152 -13.80 8.18 -6.43
C SER A 152 -15.04 8.68 -5.69
N ALA A 153 -14.85 9.43 -4.60
CA ALA A 153 -15.94 10.00 -3.83
C ALA A 153 -16.77 10.99 -4.65
N LEU A 154 -16.13 11.90 -5.39
CA LEU A 154 -16.80 12.86 -6.27
C LEU A 154 -17.57 12.16 -7.39
N HIS A 155 -16.98 11.12 -8.00
CA HIS A 155 -17.65 10.35 -9.04
C HIS A 155 -18.93 9.68 -8.54
N VAL A 156 -18.87 9.03 -7.36
CA VAL A 156 -20.04 8.42 -6.72
C VAL A 156 -21.07 9.47 -6.33
N PHE A 157 -20.64 10.61 -5.79
CA PHE A 157 -21.55 11.69 -5.40
C PHE A 157 -22.33 12.26 -6.60
N ILE A 158 -21.65 12.53 -7.72
CA ILE A 158 -22.29 13.00 -8.95
C ILE A 158 -23.26 11.94 -9.48
N TYR A 159 -22.87 10.66 -9.42
CA TYR A 159 -23.75 9.57 -9.80
C TYR A 159 -25.03 9.57 -8.95
N LEU A 160 -24.94 9.68 -7.62
CA LEU A 160 -26.11 9.72 -6.73
C LEU A 160 -27.08 10.87 -7.05
N ILE A 161 -26.56 12.07 -7.35
CA ILE A 161 -27.39 13.23 -7.72
C ILE A 161 -28.22 12.93 -8.98
N LYS A 162 -27.66 12.20 -9.97
CA LYS A 162 -28.40 11.88 -11.20
C LYS A 162 -29.58 10.91 -10.99
N TYR A 163 -29.60 10.18 -9.88
CA TYR A 163 -30.67 9.22 -9.54
C TYR A 163 -31.70 9.78 -8.55
N THR A 164 -31.51 11.03 -8.09
CA THR A 164 -32.46 11.75 -7.22
C THR A 164 -33.28 12.71 -8.07
#